data_AF-A0AAV2HL66-F1
#
_entry.id   AF-A0AAV2HL66-F1
#
_cell.length_a   1.000
_cell.length_b   1.000
_cell.length_c   1.000
_cell.angle_alpha   90.00
_cell.angle_beta   90.00
_cell.angle_gamma   90.00
#
_symmetry.space_group_name_H-M   'P 1'
#
loop_
_entity.id
_entity.type
_entity.pdbx_description
1 polymer ?
#
loop_
_entity_poly.entity_id
_entity_poly.type
_entity_poly.pdbx_seq_one_letter_code
_entity_poly.pdbx_strand_id
1 'polypeptide(L)'
;MSERELLYSFGRHWEVSAHNTIFAYGKGENSSTFSHPDFVPLFGDEVSPETARVAEQTCGKNNTECIIDYVVTGSQEFASSTMQSFLKQQSFVSNLANNPPELSLKNDSLNSLGQWNVTESKDSTLEVFPEDADGDVVSIELVGNHTGAIVRNRSIIYTPDAKNPINLG
;
A
#
# COMPACT_ATOMS: atom_id res chain seq x y z
N MET A 1 -18.79 -7.66 -26.57
CA MET A 1 -19.40 -8.69 -25.71
C MET A 1 -19.75 -8.02 -24.40
N SER A 2 -21.03 -7.89 -24.08
CA SER A 2 -21.52 -7.33 -22.80
C SER A 2 -21.48 -8.38 -21.68
N GLU A 3 -21.60 -7.95 -20.42
CA GLU A 3 -21.74 -8.83 -19.25
C GLU A 3 -22.96 -9.76 -19.40
N ARG A 4 -24.05 -9.23 -19.96
CA ARG A 4 -25.26 -9.98 -20.25
C ARG A 4 -25.02 -11.05 -21.31
N GLU A 5 -24.36 -10.70 -22.40
CA GLU A 5 -23.99 -11.66 -23.45
C GLU A 5 -23.07 -12.75 -22.89
N LEU A 6 -22.11 -12.39 -22.03
CA LEU A 6 -21.22 -13.34 -21.37
C LEU A 6 -22.00 -14.31 -20.46
N LEU A 7 -22.96 -13.82 -19.67
CA LEU A 7 -23.79 -14.69 -18.83
C LEU A 7 -24.57 -15.70 -19.69
N TYR A 8 -25.33 -15.22 -20.67
CA TYR A 8 -26.26 -16.08 -21.41
C TYR A 8 -25.60 -16.95 -22.49
N SER A 9 -24.53 -16.46 -23.13
CA SER A 9 -23.86 -17.18 -24.22
C SER A 9 -22.71 -18.06 -23.74
N PHE A 10 -22.29 -17.92 -22.49
CA PHE A 10 -21.22 -18.71 -21.90
C PHE A 10 -21.59 -19.23 -20.50
N GLY A 11 -21.82 -18.34 -19.53
CA GLY A 11 -22.02 -18.73 -18.12
C GLY A 11 -23.12 -19.77 -17.89
N ARG A 12 -24.31 -19.56 -18.48
CA ARG A 12 -25.46 -20.46 -18.32
C ARG A 12 -25.21 -21.88 -18.87
N HIS A 13 -24.29 -22.06 -19.81
CA HIS A 13 -23.96 -23.39 -20.33
C HIS A 13 -23.18 -24.26 -19.33
N TRP A 14 -22.60 -23.65 -18.29
CA TRP A 14 -21.88 -24.34 -17.23
C TRP A 14 -22.73 -24.59 -15.99
N GLU A 15 -24.05 -24.33 -16.05
CA GLU A 15 -24.94 -24.59 -14.91
C GLU A 15 -24.98 -26.08 -14.54
N VAL A 16 -24.85 -26.34 -13.24
CA VAL A 16 -24.94 -27.68 -12.66
C VAL A 16 -26.41 -28.02 -12.41
N SER A 17 -26.79 -29.21 -12.87
CA SER A 17 -28.12 -29.80 -12.81
C SER A 17 -28.05 -31.16 -12.12
N ALA A 18 -29.22 -31.76 -11.87
CA ALA A 18 -29.31 -33.08 -11.25
C ALA A 18 -28.71 -34.18 -12.16
N HIS A 19 -28.50 -33.90 -13.45
CA HIS A 19 -28.03 -34.87 -14.44
C HIS A 19 -26.53 -34.79 -14.73
N ASN A 20 -25.87 -33.67 -14.43
CA ASN A 20 -24.43 -33.46 -14.69
C ASN A 20 -23.62 -33.16 -13.42
N THR A 21 -24.26 -33.14 -12.25
CA THR A 21 -23.56 -32.94 -10.97
C THR A 21 -22.67 -34.12 -10.61
N ILE A 22 -21.47 -33.81 -10.10
CA ILE A 22 -20.52 -34.76 -9.50
C ILE A 22 -20.45 -34.63 -7.97
N PHE A 23 -21.23 -33.71 -7.39
CA PHE A 23 -21.22 -33.46 -5.95
C PHE A 23 -22.06 -34.50 -5.21
N ALA A 24 -21.64 -34.84 -3.99
CA ALA A 24 -22.44 -35.62 -3.05
C ALA A 24 -23.31 -34.69 -2.22
N TYR A 25 -24.56 -35.08 -1.99
CA TYR A 25 -25.56 -34.28 -1.29
C TYR A 25 -26.03 -34.98 -0.02
N GLY A 26 -26.53 -34.20 0.95
CA GLY A 26 -27.18 -34.73 2.13
C GLY A 26 -28.48 -35.45 1.81
N LYS A 27 -29.07 -36.10 2.82
CA LYS A 27 -30.33 -36.83 2.65
C LYS A 27 -31.45 -35.87 2.27
N GLY A 28 -32.02 -36.08 1.08
CA GLY A 28 -33.11 -35.25 0.54
C GLY A 28 -32.64 -33.99 -0.19
N GLU A 29 -31.33 -33.78 -0.32
CA GLU A 29 -30.75 -32.67 -1.06
C GLU A 29 -30.27 -33.13 -2.45
N ASN A 30 -30.17 -32.19 -3.38
CA ASN A 30 -29.63 -32.41 -4.72
C ASN A 30 -29.05 -31.08 -5.27
N SER A 31 -28.66 -31.07 -6.55
CA SER A 31 -28.15 -29.84 -7.19
C SER A 31 -29.12 -28.67 -7.10
N SER A 32 -30.43 -28.91 -7.19
CA SER A 32 -31.45 -27.85 -7.13
C SER A 32 -31.59 -27.22 -5.74
N THR A 33 -31.16 -27.92 -4.68
CA THR A 33 -31.10 -27.36 -3.32
C THR A 33 -30.12 -26.19 -3.24
N PHE A 34 -29.07 -26.19 -4.07
CA PHE A 34 -27.98 -25.22 -4.04
C PHE A 34 -27.87 -24.41 -5.34
N SER A 35 -28.90 -24.44 -6.18
CA SER A 35 -28.95 -23.67 -7.42
C SER A 35 -30.13 -22.69 -7.39
N HIS A 36 -29.88 -21.45 -7.82
CA HIS A 36 -30.91 -20.43 -8.01
C HIS A 36 -30.96 -20.04 -9.49
N PRO A 37 -31.60 -20.86 -10.36
CA PRO A 37 -31.57 -20.64 -11.81
C PRO A 37 -32.28 -19.35 -12.25
N ASP A 38 -33.17 -18.84 -11.40
CA ASP A 38 -33.92 -17.59 -11.62
C ASP A 38 -33.14 -16.35 -11.15
N PHE A 39 -31.95 -16.53 -10.55
CA PHE A 39 -31.10 -15.41 -10.20
C PHE A 39 -30.58 -14.74 -11.48
N VAL A 40 -30.80 -13.43 -11.58
CA VAL A 40 -30.26 -12.58 -12.62
C VAL A 40 -29.40 -11.53 -11.92
N PRO A 41 -28.09 -11.46 -12.23
CA PRO A 41 -27.23 -10.43 -11.65
C PRO A 41 -27.66 -9.05 -12.15
N LEU A 42 -27.37 -8.02 -11.34
CA LEU A 42 -27.42 -6.65 -11.82
C LEU A 42 -26.28 -6.44 -12.81
N PHE A 43 -26.62 -5.97 -14.01
CA PHE A 43 -25.64 -5.65 -15.04
C PHE A 43 -25.27 -4.17 -15.02
N GLY A 44 -24.07 -3.83 -15.47
CA GLY A 44 -23.58 -2.46 -15.49
C GLY A 44 -24.44 -1.50 -16.32
N ASP A 45 -25.14 -2.00 -17.34
CA ASP A 45 -26.04 -1.22 -18.20
C ASP A 45 -27.40 -0.89 -17.54
N GLU A 46 -27.73 -1.56 -16.43
CA GLU A 46 -28.94 -1.33 -15.64
C GLU A 46 -28.72 -0.30 -14.52
N VAL A 47 -27.46 0.10 -14.28
CA VAL A 47 -27.11 1.05 -13.23
C VAL A 47 -27.49 2.46 -13.67
N SER A 48 -28.31 3.14 -12.86
CA SER A 48 -28.71 4.51 -13.18
C SER A 48 -27.49 5.46 -13.14
N PRO A 49 -27.43 6.49 -14.00
CA PRO A 49 -26.35 7.47 -13.99
C PRO A 49 -26.17 8.15 -12.63
N GLU A 50 -27.27 8.36 -11.90
CA GLU A 50 -27.22 8.95 -10.56
C GLU A 50 -26.63 7.99 -9.53
N THR A 51 -27.02 6.71 -9.55
CA THR A 51 -26.43 5.68 -8.68
C THR A 51 -24.93 5.55 -8.95
N ALA A 52 -24.51 5.51 -10.22
CA ALA A 52 -23.11 5.46 -10.60
C ALA A 52 -22.34 6.69 -10.09
N ARG A 53 -22.91 7.89 -10.25
CA ARG A 53 -22.31 9.15 -9.77
C ARG A 53 -22.14 9.15 -8.26
N VAL A 54 -23.15 8.71 -7.50
CA VAL A 54 -23.07 8.65 -6.03
C VAL A 54 -22.06 7.59 -5.58
N ALA A 55 -22.05 6.41 -6.20
CA ALA A 55 -21.07 5.37 -5.93
C ALA A 55 -19.63 5.88 -6.14
N GLU A 56 -19.37 6.57 -7.25
CA GLU A 56 -18.06 7.19 -7.51
C GLU A 56 -17.69 8.25 -6.47
N GLN A 57 -18.66 9.03 -5.96
CA GLN A 57 -18.42 10.01 -4.91
C GLN A 57 -18.09 9.37 -3.56
N THR A 58 -18.75 8.27 -3.24
CA THR A 58 -18.51 7.52 -2.00
C THR A 58 -17.18 6.77 -2.05
N CYS A 59 -16.87 6.14 -3.17
CA CYS A 59 -15.77 5.16 -3.29
C CYS A 59 -14.49 5.73 -3.91
N GLY A 60 -14.60 6.84 -4.65
CA GLY A 60 -13.58 7.26 -5.60
C GLY A 60 -13.60 6.42 -6.88
N LYS A 61 -13.14 7.00 -7.99
CA LYS A 61 -13.24 6.39 -9.33
C LYS A 61 -12.42 5.11 -9.53
N ASN A 62 -11.41 4.89 -8.69
CA ASN A 62 -10.45 3.80 -8.86
C ASN A 62 -10.70 2.61 -7.91
N ASN A 63 -11.80 2.63 -7.14
CA ASN A 63 -12.16 1.54 -6.23
C ASN A 63 -13.39 0.81 -6.76
N THR A 64 -13.18 -0.04 -7.76
CA THR A 64 -14.24 -0.74 -8.48
C THR A 64 -15.03 -1.66 -7.55
N GLU A 65 -14.37 -2.29 -6.58
CA GLU A 65 -14.98 -3.18 -5.59
C GLU A 65 -16.00 -2.44 -4.72
N CYS A 66 -15.61 -1.27 -4.18
CA CYS A 66 -16.52 -0.43 -3.43
C CYS A 66 -17.70 0.06 -4.28
N ILE A 67 -17.45 0.45 -5.54
CA ILE A 67 -18.51 0.90 -6.45
C ILE A 67 -19.52 -0.21 -6.71
N ILE A 68 -19.04 -1.43 -7.01
CA ILE A 68 -19.90 -2.60 -7.23
C ILE A 68 -20.72 -2.89 -5.97
N ASP A 69 -20.08 -2.92 -4.81
CA ASP A 69 -20.74 -3.16 -3.53
C ASP A 69 -21.82 -2.10 -3.24
N TYR A 70 -21.57 -0.83 -3.51
CA TYR A 70 -22.57 0.23 -3.39
C TYR A 70 -23.74 -0.01 -4.33
N VAL A 71 -23.45 -0.26 -5.61
CA VAL A 71 -24.45 -0.40 -6.68
C VAL A 71 -25.34 -1.63 -6.47
N VAL A 72 -24.76 -2.76 -6.08
CA VAL A 72 -25.48 -4.03 -5.93
C VAL A 72 -26.23 -4.10 -4.60
N THR A 73 -25.67 -3.59 -3.51
CA THR A 73 -26.31 -3.68 -2.18
C THR A 73 -27.18 -2.48 -1.84
N GLY A 74 -26.94 -1.33 -2.49
CA GLY A 74 -27.55 -0.05 -2.11
C GLY A 74 -27.11 0.50 -0.75
N SER A 75 -26.11 -0.12 -0.09
CA SER A 75 -25.64 0.27 1.24
C SER A 75 -24.33 1.05 1.15
N GLN A 76 -24.38 2.30 1.59
CA GLN A 76 -23.20 3.14 1.73
C GLN A 76 -22.25 2.60 2.80
N GLU A 77 -22.79 2.03 3.88
CA GLU A 77 -22.00 1.46 4.99
C GLU A 77 -21.19 0.25 4.51
N PHE A 78 -21.83 -0.65 3.74
CA PHE A 78 -21.18 -1.83 3.19
C PHE A 78 -20.06 -1.42 2.21
N ALA A 79 -20.37 -0.54 1.25
CA ALA A 79 -19.39 0.00 0.32
C ALA A 79 -18.21 0.69 1.04
N SER A 80 -18.49 1.49 2.07
CA SER A 80 -17.46 2.16 2.86
C SER A 80 -16.54 1.16 3.57
N SER A 81 -17.08 0.04 4.06
CA SER A 81 -16.27 -1.04 4.65
C SER A 81 -15.32 -1.66 3.63
N THR A 82 -15.80 -1.90 2.40
CA THR A 82 -14.97 -2.38 1.28
C THR A 82 -13.89 -1.37 0.92
N MET A 83 -14.24 -0.07 0.88
CA MET A 83 -13.26 1.00 0.66
C MET A 83 -12.14 1.00 1.70
N GLN A 84 -12.48 0.91 2.98
CA GLN A 84 -11.49 0.86 4.06
C GLN A 84 -10.60 -0.38 3.95
N SER A 85 -11.17 -1.52 3.58
CA SER A 85 -10.41 -2.76 3.37
C SER A 85 -9.42 -2.62 2.21
N PHE A 86 -9.83 -2.01 1.10
CA PHE A 86 -8.97 -1.71 -0.04
C PHE A 86 -7.83 -0.75 0.33
N LEU A 87 -8.12 0.34 1.04
CA LEU A 87 -7.09 1.29 1.50
C LEU A 87 -6.09 0.62 2.45
N LYS A 88 -6.57 -0.23 3.35
CA LYS A 88 -5.71 -1.01 4.25
C LYS A 88 -4.84 -2.01 3.49
N GLN A 89 -5.37 -2.64 2.44
CA GLN A 89 -4.59 -3.54 1.60
C GLN A 89 -3.48 -2.79 0.87
N GLN A 90 -3.79 -1.64 0.26
CA GLN A 90 -2.78 -0.82 -0.41
C GLN A 90 -1.70 -0.34 0.56
N SER A 91 -2.07 0.13 1.75
CA SER A 91 -1.07 0.54 2.74
C SER A 91 -0.23 -0.65 3.22
N PHE A 92 -0.82 -1.83 3.39
CA PHE A 92 -0.09 -3.03 3.75
C PHE A 92 0.92 -3.43 2.67
N VAL A 93 0.52 -3.41 1.40
CA VAL A 93 1.42 -3.69 0.27
C VAL A 93 2.55 -2.67 0.20
N SER A 94 2.26 -1.38 0.38
CA SER A 94 3.28 -0.32 0.43
C SER A 94 4.28 -0.53 1.56
N ASN A 95 3.81 -0.89 2.76
CA ASN A 95 4.69 -1.15 3.90
C ASN A 95 5.58 -2.39 3.70
N LEU A 96 5.07 -3.43 3.03
CA LEU A 96 5.87 -4.62 2.70
C LEU A 96 6.93 -4.34 1.64
N ALA A 97 6.69 -3.35 0.77
CA ALA A 97 7.62 -2.93 -0.26
C ALA A 97 8.65 -1.89 0.21
N ASN A 98 8.52 -1.38 1.45
CA ASN A 98 9.35 -0.30 1.95
C ASN A 98 10.82 -0.70 2.11
N ASN A 99 11.73 0.17 1.72
CA ASN A 99 13.17 -0.02 1.76
C ASN A 99 13.79 0.85 2.85
N PRO A 100 14.93 0.45 3.44
CA PRO A 100 15.66 1.32 4.35
C PRO A 100 16.22 2.54 3.60
N PRO A 101 16.31 3.72 4.25
CA PRO A 101 16.94 4.88 3.65
C PRO A 101 18.45 4.69 3.50
N GLU A 102 19.04 5.36 2.51
CA GLU A 102 20.47 5.40 2.26
C GLU A 102 21.04 6.76 2.72
N LEU A 103 22.15 6.71 3.46
CA LEU A 103 22.88 7.90 3.89
C LEU A 103 24.11 8.08 3.02
N SER A 104 24.17 9.18 2.26
CA SER A 104 25.36 9.54 1.48
C SER A 104 26.03 10.80 2.01
N LEU A 105 27.31 10.95 1.69
CA LEU A 105 28.14 12.11 2.04
C LEU A 105 28.56 12.81 0.75
N LYS A 106 28.93 14.10 0.86
CA LYS A 106 29.52 14.82 -0.28
C LYS A 106 30.85 14.16 -0.69
N ASN A 107 31.10 14.07 -2.00
CA ASN A 107 32.23 13.32 -2.59
C ASN A 107 33.65 13.73 -2.13
N ASP A 108 33.82 14.81 -1.36
CA ASP A 108 35.11 15.28 -0.84
C ASP A 108 35.13 15.44 0.69
N SER A 109 34.10 14.95 1.38
CA SER A 109 34.01 15.06 2.84
C SER A 109 34.95 14.13 3.60
N LEU A 110 35.40 13.06 2.95
CA LEU A 110 36.25 12.02 3.53
C LEU A 110 37.59 11.94 2.79
N ASN A 111 38.64 11.53 3.52
CA ASN A 111 39.93 11.21 2.93
C ASN A 111 39.90 9.84 2.21
N SER A 112 41.01 9.45 1.58
CA SER A 112 41.11 8.17 0.83
C SER A 112 40.92 6.90 1.66
N LEU A 113 40.89 7.02 3.00
CA LEU A 113 40.61 5.94 3.94
C LEU A 113 39.16 5.97 4.45
N GLY A 114 38.31 6.85 3.90
CA GLY A 114 36.93 7.03 4.35
C GLY A 114 36.81 7.73 5.71
N GLN A 115 37.81 8.51 6.12
CA GLN A 115 37.81 9.21 7.41
C GLN A 115 37.59 10.71 7.24
N TRP A 116 36.84 11.29 8.16
CA TRP A 116 36.64 12.73 8.22
C TRP A 116 37.79 13.40 8.98
N ASN A 117 38.57 14.21 8.28
CA ASN A 117 39.68 14.95 8.89
C ASN A 117 39.16 16.22 9.57
N VAL A 118 39.38 16.34 10.88
CA VAL A 118 38.92 17.45 11.71
C VAL A 118 40.07 18.08 12.49
N THR A 119 39.90 19.32 12.95
CA THR A 119 40.91 20.04 13.75
C THR A 119 40.43 20.18 15.19
N GLU A 120 41.28 19.84 16.16
CA GLU A 120 40.97 19.93 17.59
C GLU A 120 40.40 21.30 17.98
N SER A 121 39.35 21.30 18.79
CA SER A 121 38.67 22.50 19.30
C SER A 121 38.10 23.46 18.23
N LYS A 122 37.99 23.01 16.97
CA LYS A 122 37.41 23.80 15.88
C LYS A 122 36.21 23.09 15.28
N ASP A 123 35.08 23.80 15.23
CA ASP A 123 33.86 23.29 14.61
C ASP A 123 34.12 22.89 13.16
N SER A 124 33.78 21.63 12.89
CA SER A 124 33.83 21.02 11.57
C SER A 124 32.42 20.60 11.20
N THR A 125 32.03 20.78 9.93
CA THR A 125 30.70 20.42 9.45
C THR A 125 30.80 19.32 8.39
N LEU A 126 30.01 18.27 8.56
CA LEU A 126 29.83 17.20 7.61
C LEU A 126 28.41 17.26 7.04
N GLU A 127 28.29 17.46 5.73
CA GLU A 127 27.01 17.45 5.02
C GLU A 127 26.60 16.00 4.73
N VAL A 128 25.36 15.66 5.08
CA VAL A 128 24.76 14.35 4.87
C VAL A 128 23.54 14.46 3.96
N PHE A 129 23.37 13.49 3.08
CA PHE A 129 22.30 13.44 2.09
C PHE A 129 21.55 12.12 2.29
N PRO A 130 20.58 12.09 3.22
CA PRO A 130 19.67 10.96 3.32
C PRO A 130 18.76 10.94 2.11
N GLU A 131 18.67 9.78 1.46
CA GLU A 131 17.74 9.50 0.38
C GLU A 131 16.94 8.25 0.75
N ASP A 132 15.67 8.26 0.40
CA ASP A 132 14.78 7.14 0.61
C ASP A 132 14.12 6.81 -0.73
N ALA A 133 14.22 5.56 -1.16
CA ALA A 133 13.75 5.14 -2.47
C ALA A 133 12.21 5.18 -2.59
N ASP A 134 11.51 5.05 -1.46
CA ASP A 134 10.06 5.06 -1.35
C ASP A 134 9.50 6.48 -1.11
N GLY A 135 10.39 7.45 -0.86
CA GLY A 135 10.05 8.85 -0.63
C GLY A 135 9.61 9.15 0.80
N ASP A 136 9.96 8.27 1.74
CA ASP A 136 9.64 8.44 3.15
C ASP A 136 10.38 9.64 3.76
N VAL A 137 9.79 10.20 4.83
CA VAL A 137 10.43 11.27 5.59
C VAL A 137 11.56 10.69 6.43
N VAL A 138 12.80 11.01 6.08
CA VAL A 138 13.99 10.58 6.82
C VAL A 138 14.34 11.57 7.93
N SER A 139 14.54 11.05 9.14
CA SER A 139 15.13 11.76 10.28
C SER A 139 16.53 11.26 10.57
N ILE A 140 17.46 12.17 10.89
CA ILE A 140 18.83 11.83 11.27
C ILE A 140 18.99 12.10 12.77
N GLU A 141 19.57 11.14 13.48
CA GLU A 141 19.93 11.27 14.89
C GLU A 141 21.33 10.69 15.14
N LEU A 142 22.01 11.20 16.17
CA LEU A 142 23.26 10.61 16.65
C LEU A 142 22.93 9.49 17.63
N VAL A 143 23.44 8.29 17.35
CA VAL A 143 23.25 7.14 18.23
C VAL A 143 24.23 7.22 19.40
N GLY A 144 23.72 7.54 20.59
CA GLY A 144 24.51 7.63 21.81
C GLY A 144 24.84 9.08 22.21
N ASN A 145 25.49 9.23 23.37
CA ASN A 145 25.85 10.55 23.89
C ASN A 145 27.25 10.94 23.40
N HIS A 146 27.28 11.83 22.41
CA HIS A 146 28.52 12.35 21.84
C HIS A 146 28.74 13.81 22.21
N THR A 147 29.67 14.05 23.13
CA THR A 147 30.05 15.41 23.52
C THR A 147 30.65 16.16 22.34
N GLY A 148 30.14 17.36 22.07
CA GLY A 148 30.65 18.22 21.01
C GLY A 148 30.10 17.92 19.61
N ALA A 149 29.22 16.93 19.45
CA ALA A 149 28.53 16.68 18.17
C ALA A 149 27.03 16.98 18.26
N ILE A 150 26.50 17.63 17.23
CA ILE A 150 25.08 17.91 17.08
C ILE A 150 24.64 17.65 15.63
N VAL A 151 23.40 17.18 15.47
CA VAL A 151 22.74 17.12 14.16
C VAL A 151 21.91 18.39 13.99
N ARG A 152 22.10 19.07 12.86
CA ARG A 152 21.28 20.22 12.48
C ARG A 152 20.89 20.09 11.02
N ASN A 153 19.61 19.83 10.77
CA ASN A 153 19.07 19.57 9.42
C ASN A 153 19.83 18.40 8.75
N ARG A 154 20.55 18.70 7.66
CA ARG A 154 21.35 17.78 6.84
C ARG A 154 22.85 17.92 7.12
N SER A 155 23.20 18.28 8.34
CA SER A 155 24.59 18.50 8.73
C SER A 155 24.88 17.97 10.11
N ILE A 156 26.02 17.29 10.25
CA ILE A 156 26.62 16.94 11.54
C ILE A 156 27.68 17.99 11.82
N ILE A 157 27.52 18.71 12.93
CA ILE A 157 28.51 19.69 13.39
C ILE A 157 29.25 19.02 14.55
N TYR A 158 30.58 18.96 14.46
CA TYR A 158 31.43 18.34 15.47
C TYR A 158 32.56 19.29 15.88
N THR A 159 32.70 19.49 17.18
CA THR A 159 33.84 20.14 17.83
C THR A 159 34.74 19.05 18.42
N PRO A 160 35.89 18.72 17.81
CA PRO A 160 36.68 17.57 18.21
C PRO A 160 37.43 17.75 19.54
N ASP A 161 37.44 16.69 20.33
CA ASP A 161 38.27 16.50 21.52
C ASP A 161 39.13 15.24 21.30
N ALA A 162 40.45 15.40 21.28
CA ALA A 162 41.39 14.30 21.02
C ALA A 162 41.28 13.16 22.04
N LYS A 163 40.70 13.41 23.23
CA LYS A 163 40.46 12.39 24.25
C LYS A 163 39.15 11.63 24.05
N ASN A 164 38.24 12.16 23.24
CA ASN A 164 36.88 11.65 23.03
C ASN A 164 36.53 11.64 21.53
N PRO A 165 37.17 10.79 20.71
CA PRO A 165 36.84 10.68 19.29
C PRO A 165 35.45 10.08 19.08
N ILE A 166 34.79 10.48 17.99
CA ILE A 166 33.48 9.94 17.58
C ILE A 166 33.66 9.02 16.37
N ASN A 167 32.88 7.94 16.32
CA ASN A 167 32.73 7.10 15.15
C ASN A 167 31.33 7.32 14.57
N LEU A 168 31.25 7.63 13.28
CA LEU A 168 29.99 7.77 12.54
C LEU A 168 29.80 6.46 11.77
N GLY A 169 28.91 5.61 12.29
CA GLY A 169 28.57 4.30 11.72
C GLY A 169 27.46 4.40 10.69
#